data_AF-A0A834L9Q1-F1
#
_entry.id   AF-A0A834L9Q1-F1
#
_cell.length_a   1.000
_cell.length_b   1.000
_cell.length_c   1.000
_cell.angle_alpha   90.00
_cell.angle_beta   90.00
_cell.angle_gamma   90.00
#
_symmetry.space_group_name_H-M   'P 1'
#
loop_
_entity.id
_entity.type
_entity.pdbx_description
1 polymer ?
#
loop_
_entity_poly.entity_id
_entity_poly.type
_entity_poly.pdbx_seq_one_letter_code
_entity_poly.pdbx_strand_id
1 'polypeptide(L)'
;MTSILKSEALTKYILETNAYPREHPQLKELREATLNKYTDWRRIMGVPVDEGQLISMLLKIMNAKKTLEIGVFTGYSLLATALALPDDGKASFPWINSS
;
A
#
# COMPACT_ATOMS: atom_id res chain seq x y z
N MET A 1 -9.65 -7.43 -9.76
CA MET A 1 -8.22 -7.51 -9.42
C MET A 1 -7.90 -8.99 -9.39
N THR A 2 -7.18 -9.48 -10.40
CA THR A 2 -6.80 -10.90 -10.50
C THR A 2 -5.62 -11.14 -9.57
N SER A 3 -5.86 -11.91 -8.52
CA SER A 3 -4.82 -12.36 -7.60
C SER A 3 -3.97 -13.46 -8.25
N ILE A 4 -2.72 -13.60 -7.81
CA ILE A 4 -1.83 -14.70 -8.22
C ILE A 4 -2.24 -16.05 -7.61
N LEU A 5 -3.21 -16.04 -6.69
CA LEU A 5 -3.67 -17.23 -5.97
C LEU A 5 -4.60 -18.08 -6.83
N LYS A 6 -4.68 -19.37 -6.48
CA LYS A 6 -5.48 -20.39 -7.20
C LYS A 6 -6.98 -20.04 -7.33
N SER A 7 -7.56 -19.31 -6.37
CA SER A 7 -8.98 -18.98 -6.39
C SER A 7 -9.27 -17.59 -5.81
N GLU A 8 -10.36 -16.99 -6.29
CA GLU A 8 -10.87 -15.73 -5.74
C GLU A 8 -11.33 -15.91 -4.29
N ALA A 9 -11.92 -17.06 -3.95
CA ALA A 9 -12.33 -17.38 -2.59
C ALA A 9 -11.15 -17.34 -1.60
N LEU A 10 -9.97 -17.84 -2.00
CA LEU A 10 -8.77 -17.78 -1.17
C LEU A 10 -8.25 -16.35 -0.99
N THR A 11 -8.29 -15.55 -2.06
CA THR A 11 -7.95 -14.13 -2.00
C THR A 11 -8.87 -13.39 -1.02
N LYS A 12 -10.19 -13.59 -1.17
CA LYS A 12 -11.19 -12.99 -0.28
C LYS A 12 -10.98 -13.41 1.16
N TYR A 13 -10.72 -14.70 1.40
CA TYR A 13 -10.45 -15.21 2.74
C TYR A 13 -9.26 -14.51 3.40
N ILE A 14 -8.13 -14.36 2.70
CA ILE A 14 -6.94 -13.68 3.24
C ILE A 14 -7.25 -12.21 3.54
N LEU A 15 -7.92 -11.52 2.61
CA LEU A 15 -8.25 -10.11 2.75
C LEU A 15 -9.19 -9.86 3.93
N GLU A 16 -10.28 -10.61 4.05
CA GLU A 16 -11.28 -10.43 5.11
C GLU A 16 -10.79 -10.90 6.48
N THR A 17 -9.99 -11.97 6.53
CA THR A 17 -9.55 -12.56 7.80
C THR A 17 -8.35 -11.82 8.40
N ASN A 18 -7.42 -11.35 7.56
CA ASN A 18 -6.15 -10.76 8.02
C ASN A 18 -5.90 -9.35 7.49
N ALA A 19 -6.11 -9.09 6.20
CA ALA A 19 -5.66 -7.84 5.60
C ALA A 19 -6.50 -6.63 6.07
N TYR A 20 -7.81 -6.62 5.78
CA TYR A 20 -8.68 -5.49 6.12
C TYR A 20 -8.78 -5.20 7.63
N PRO A 21 -8.86 -6.20 8.54
CA PRO A 21 -8.94 -5.91 9.98
C PRO A 21 -7.70 -5.20 10.55
N ARG A 22 -6.55 -5.35 9.90
CA ARG A 22 -5.26 -4.75 10.33
C ARG A 22 -4.86 -3.56 9.45
N GLU A 23 -5.69 -3.16 8.49
CA GLU A 23 -5.46 -1.99 7.65
C GLU A 23 -5.60 -0.71 8.49
N HIS A 24 -4.63 0.19 8.40
CA HIS A 24 -4.69 1.47 9.11
C HIS A 24 -5.83 2.34 8.55
N PRO A 25 -6.57 3.10 9.37
CA PRO A 25 -7.71 3.90 8.90
C PRO A 25 -7.37 4.84 7.73
N GLN A 26 -6.22 5.53 7.80
CA GLN A 26 -5.74 6.41 6.72
C GLN A 26 -5.41 5.65 5.43
N LEU A 27 -4.93 4.40 5.51
CA LEU A 27 -4.71 3.58 4.32
C LEU A 27 -6.04 3.19 3.67
N LYS A 28 -7.02 2.78 4.48
CA LYS A 28 -8.37 2.48 4.03
C LYS A 28 -9.00 3.69 3.33
N GLU A 29 -8.92 4.86 3.95
CA GLU A 29 -9.42 6.11 3.39
C GLU A 29 -8.76 6.44 2.05
N LEU A 30 -7.44 6.31 1.95
CA LEU A 30 -6.71 6.55 0.71
C LEU A 30 -7.06 5.55 -0.39
N ARG A 31 -7.28 4.28 -0.04
CA ARG A 31 -7.76 3.25 -0.95
C ARG A 31 -9.15 3.59 -1.49
N GLU A 32 -10.09 3.94 -0.63
CA GLU A 32 -11.45 4.35 -1.03
C GLU A 32 -11.42 5.63 -1.89
N ALA A 33 -10.63 6.63 -1.52
CA ALA A 33 -10.44 7.84 -2.31
C ALA A 33 -9.85 7.54 -3.70
N THR A 34 -8.91 6.60 -3.81
CA THR A 34 -8.36 6.13 -5.09
C THR A 34 -9.42 5.45 -5.95
N LEU A 35 -10.25 4.59 -5.35
CA LEU A 35 -11.34 3.90 -6.04
C LEU A 35 -12.44 4.85 -6.53
N ASN A 36 -12.67 5.94 -5.81
CA ASN A 36 -13.67 6.96 -6.17
C ASN A 36 -13.14 7.93 -7.22
N LYS A 37 -11.84 8.27 -7.17
CA LYS A 37 -11.21 9.21 -8.11
C LYS A 37 -11.05 8.63 -9.52
N TYR A 38 -10.74 7.34 -9.63
CA TYR A 38 -10.48 6.69 -10.90
C TYR A 38 -11.57 5.65 -11.20
N THR A 39 -12.34 5.91 -12.27
CA THR A 39 -13.34 4.97 -12.81
C THR A 39 -12.79 4.15 -13.98
N ASP A 40 -11.57 4.44 -14.41
CA ASP A 40 -10.87 3.77 -15.51
C ASP A 40 -9.89 2.70 -15.01
N TRP A 41 -9.05 2.20 -15.92
CA TRP A 41 -8.02 1.20 -15.61
C TRP A 41 -7.06 1.63 -14.50
N ARG A 42 -6.89 2.93 -14.22
CA ARG A 42 -5.97 3.42 -13.18
C ARG A 42 -6.37 2.97 -11.78
N ARG A 43 -7.64 2.58 -11.60
CA ARG A 43 -8.16 2.01 -10.35
C ARG A 43 -7.44 0.72 -9.91
N ILE A 44 -6.83 -0.01 -10.85
CA ILE A 44 -6.10 -1.26 -10.56
C ILE A 44 -4.61 -1.05 -10.31
N MET A 45 -4.09 0.18 -10.45
CA MET A 45 -2.67 0.49 -10.21
C MET A 45 -2.33 0.67 -8.72
N GLY A 46 -3.33 0.69 -7.84
CA GLY A 46 -3.11 0.75 -6.40
C GLY A 46 -2.52 -0.54 -5.85
N VAL A 47 -1.64 -0.40 -4.86
CA VAL A 47 -1.03 -1.55 -4.18
C VAL A 47 -2.10 -2.30 -3.37
N PRO A 48 -2.19 -3.65 -3.49
CA PRO A 48 -3.05 -4.48 -2.66
C PRO A 48 -2.83 -4.26 -1.16
N VAL A 49 -3.89 -4.45 -0.35
CA VAL A 49 -3.80 -4.24 1.12
C VAL A 49 -2.81 -5.21 1.76
N ASP A 50 -2.83 -6.47 1.34
CA ASP A 50 -1.92 -7.54 1.77
C ASP A 50 -0.46 -7.26 1.40
N GLU A 51 -0.21 -6.68 0.21
CA GLU A 51 1.14 -6.25 -0.17
C GLU A 51 1.63 -5.07 0.69
N GLY A 52 0.76 -4.09 0.98
CA GLY A 52 1.09 -3.01 1.91
C GLY A 52 1.42 -3.51 3.32
N GLN A 53 0.75 -4.56 3.79
CA GLN A 53 1.08 -5.21 5.06
C GLN A 53 2.45 -5.90 5.03
N LEU A 54 2.76 -6.61 3.95
CA LEU A 54 4.07 -7.24 3.77
C LEU A 54 5.18 -6.20 3.80
N ILE A 55 5.02 -5.08 3.07
CA ILE A 55 6.00 -3.99 3.05
C ILE A 55 6.20 -3.41 4.46
N SER A 56 5.11 -3.11 5.18
CA SER A 56 5.18 -2.59 6.55
C SER A 56 5.91 -3.56 7.49
N MET A 57 5.63 -4.86 7.38
CA MET A 57 6.31 -5.90 8.17
C MET A 57 7.80 -5.96 7.85
N LEU A 58 8.17 -5.95 6.56
CA LEU A 58 9.57 -5.98 6.13
C LEU A 58 10.35 -4.78 6.65
N LEU A 59 9.80 -3.57 6.54
CA LEU A 59 10.43 -2.34 7.04
C LEU A 59 10.70 -2.40 8.55
N LYS A 60 9.74 -2.92 9.32
CA LYS A 60 9.87 -3.08 10.78
C LYS A 60 10.93 -4.12 11.14
N ILE A 61 10.96 -5.27 10.47
CA ILE A 61 11.96 -6.32 10.69
C ILE A 61 13.37 -5.81 10.34
N MET A 62 13.50 -5.05 9.25
CA MET A 62 14.76 -4.46 8.82
C MET A 62 15.21 -3.27 9.67
N ASN A 63 14.36 -2.76 10.57
CA ASN A 63 14.58 -1.52 11.30
C ASN A 63 14.97 -0.37 10.36
N ALA A 64 14.24 -0.25 9.24
CA ALA A 64 14.54 0.73 8.21
C ALA A 64 14.35 2.17 8.75
N LYS A 65 15.27 3.07 8.39
CA LYS A 65 15.18 4.51 8.73
C LYS A 65 15.17 5.43 7.52
N LYS A 66 15.68 4.97 6.39
CA LYS A 66 15.71 5.73 5.13
C LYS A 66 15.21 4.82 4.03
N THR A 67 14.14 5.23 3.36
CA THR A 67 13.54 4.47 2.25
C THR A 67 13.46 5.34 1.01
N LEU A 68 13.55 4.71 -0.14
CA LEU A 68 13.40 5.33 -1.45
C LEU A 68 12.30 4.58 -2.19
N GLU A 69 11.23 5.27 -2.56
CA GLU A 69 10.14 4.71 -3.35
C GLU A 69 10.15 5.34 -4.74
N ILE A 70 10.23 4.50 -5.77
CA ILE A 70 10.18 4.93 -7.17
C ILE A 70 8.84 4.48 -7.74
N GLY A 71 8.04 5.44 -8.21
CA GLY A 71 6.69 5.18 -8.75
C GLY A 71 5.59 5.32 -7.70
N VAL A 72 5.34 6.55 -7.26
CA VAL A 72 4.25 6.87 -6.34
C VAL A 72 3.00 7.20 -7.15
N PHE A 73 2.02 6.30 -7.18
CA PHE A 73 0.72 6.56 -7.82
C PHE A 73 -0.14 7.48 -6.94
N THR A 74 -1.13 6.94 -6.23
CA THR A 74 -1.91 7.69 -5.22
C THR A 74 -1.25 7.68 -3.84
N GLY A 75 -0.11 7.00 -3.69
CA GLY A 75 0.69 7.03 -2.46
C GLY A 75 0.30 6.01 -1.39
N TYR A 76 -0.45 4.95 -1.73
CA TYR A 76 -0.80 3.91 -0.76
C TYR A 76 0.43 3.20 -0.18
N SER A 77 1.37 2.76 -1.03
CA SER A 77 2.67 2.18 -0.63
C SER A 77 3.53 3.16 0.15
N LEU A 78 3.57 4.42 -0.27
CA LEU A 78 4.32 5.46 0.41
C LEU A 78 3.79 5.72 1.82
N LEU A 79 2.45 5.79 1.99
CA LEU A 79 1.83 5.94 3.29
C LEU A 79 2.06 4.71 4.17
N ALA A 80 1.96 3.50 3.60
CA ALA A 80 2.24 2.26 4.34
C ALA A 80 3.70 2.21 4.81
N THR A 81 4.63 2.70 4.00
CA THR A 81 6.04 2.85 4.33
C THR A 81 6.24 3.88 5.44
N ALA A 82 5.67 5.07 5.30
CA ALA A 82 5.78 6.14 6.30
C ALA A 82 5.24 5.71 7.67
N LEU A 83 4.11 5.00 7.72
CA LEU A 83 3.52 4.47 8.95
C LEU A 83 4.35 3.33 9.58
N ALA A 84 5.24 2.69 8.82
CA ALA A 84 6.08 1.61 9.30
C ALA A 84 7.43 2.08 9.83
N LEU A 85 7.88 3.26 9.38
CA LEU A 85 9.14 3.86 9.81
C LEU A 85 9.02 4.42 11.24
N PRO A 86 10.14 4.51 11.98
CA PRO A 86 10.19 5.26 13.23
C PRO A 86 9.99 6.76 12.98
N ASP A 87 9.70 7.53 14.03
CA ASP A 87 9.44 8.98 13.95
C ASP A 87 10.61 9.79 13.34
N ASP A 88 11.85 9.29 13.45
CA ASP A 88 13.05 9.87 12.84
C ASP A 88 13.32 9.36 11.40
N GLY A 89 12.43 8.52 10.88
CA GLY A 89 12.51 7.92 9.57
C GLY A 89 12.25 8.92 8.44
N LYS A 90 12.88 8.68 7.29
CA LYS A 90 12.71 9.51 6.09
C LYS A 90 12.37 8.63 4.89
N ALA A 91 11.23 8.91 4.26
CA ALA A 91 10.84 8.33 2.99
C ALA A 91 11.04 9.36 1.88
N SER A 92 11.92 9.06 0.94
CA SER A 92 12.14 9.87 -0.27
C SER A 92 11.38 9.26 -1.43
N PHE A 93 10.69 10.08 -2.21
CA PHE A 93 10.00 9.66 -3.41
C PHE A 93 10.30 10.64 -4.56
N PRO A 94 11.34 10.41 -5.35
CA PRO A 94 11.63 11.25 -6.51
C PRO A 94 10.50 11.07 -7.54
N TRP A 95 9.64 12.07 -7.64
CA TRP A 95 8.57 12.12 -8.63
C TRP A 95 9.08 12.83 -9.88
N ILE A 96 9.06 12.16 -11.03
CA ILE A 96 9.70 12.63 -12.27
C ILE A 96 8.87 13.71 -13.01
N ASN A 97 7.65 14.05 -12.57
CA ASN A 97 6.80 15.01 -13.28
C ASN A 97 5.95 15.89 -12.36
N SER A 98 6.55 16.69 -11.47
CA SER A 98 5.82 17.82 -10.88
C SER A 98 5.62 18.90 -11.95
N SER A 99 4.66 18.71 -12.85
CA SER A 99 4.21 19.68 -13.85
C SER A 99 2.71 19.89 -13.69
#